data_AF-A0A524C2Y7-F1
#
_entry.id   AF-A0A524C2Y7-F1
#
_cell.length_a   1.000
_cell.length_b   1.000
_cell.length_c   1.000
_cell.angle_alpha   90.00
_cell.angle_beta   90.00
_cell.angle_gamma   90.00
#
_symmetry.space_group_name_H-M   'P 1'
#
loop_
_entity.id
_entity.type
_entity.pdbx_description
1 polymer ?
#
loop_
_entity_poly.entity_id
_entity_poly.type
_entity_poly.pdbx_seq_one_letter_code
_entity_poly.pdbx_strand_id
1 'polypeptide(L)'
;MCRSHLVGSMVEGNLIRHITESTSPLARECFYWGPTHAILGWTMSDERAWDVSPMVDGASTEEVKQMIDKAVADAQSFVNLSKAKVAAADIDTLQEILVEYEEHKVRTHDLTTYCSLRYGACTKDSENAKLNNWGQKAEGEVEAAFVALDIKLGQRVLDEQRIVDAPELANYRHFLEQLQREAPYRLLEAVESVISLKDTYGIKMMSQLQESWVSAKTFDVEVRGEKKTLTLPALSALRMDPEREVREMASKTLYESYAEDELLHGFALRSICADHIALVQKRNMPSPMEQSLIDQDVDRETVDALLSTIEDTSNKYRDFLGLKARYMGQDRLPGYDVIAPWKEELAWEFDWPSARAHVIGAFSTFDDELGRVIKDMFESQRIDSALR
;
A
#
# COMPACT_ATOMS: atom_id res chain seq x y z
N MET A 1 -7.67 4.41 3.46
CA MET A 1 -6.49 3.52 3.34
C MET A 1 -6.72 2.49 2.21
N CYS A 2 -5.93 2.63 1.12
CA CYS A 2 -5.66 1.71 -0.01
C CYS A 2 -6.76 0.78 -0.56
N ARG A 3 -7.45 1.23 -1.63
CA ARG A 3 -8.32 0.40 -2.52
C ARG A 3 -7.66 -0.05 -3.84
N SER A 4 -6.35 0.14 -4.00
CA SER A 4 -5.66 -0.10 -5.28
C SER A 4 -5.08 -1.52 -5.49
N HIS A 5 -5.29 -2.47 -4.56
CA HIS A 5 -4.58 -3.76 -4.59
C HIS A 5 -5.40 -4.95 -5.13
N LEU A 6 -6.69 -4.81 -5.41
CA LEU A 6 -7.57 -5.96 -5.74
C LEU A 6 -7.49 -6.44 -7.20
N VAL A 7 -7.00 -5.62 -8.13
CA VAL A 7 -6.90 -6.00 -9.56
C VAL A 7 -5.78 -7.04 -9.83
N GLY A 8 -4.80 -7.17 -8.93
CA GLY A 8 -3.70 -8.12 -9.08
C GLY A 8 -4.09 -9.59 -8.88
N SER A 9 -5.06 -9.89 -8.01
CA SER A 9 -5.30 -11.29 -7.56
C SER A 9 -6.01 -12.18 -8.58
N MET A 10 -6.84 -11.62 -9.48
CA MET A 10 -7.56 -12.41 -10.49
C MET A 10 -6.67 -12.82 -11.68
N VAL A 11 -5.59 -12.08 -11.95
CA VAL A 11 -4.60 -12.43 -12.99
C VAL A 11 -3.71 -13.59 -12.51
N GLU A 12 -3.42 -13.66 -11.21
CA GLU A 12 -2.54 -14.67 -10.60
C GLU A 12 -3.12 -16.09 -10.65
N GLY A 13 -4.43 -16.26 -10.46
CA GLY A 13 -5.09 -17.57 -10.45
C GLY A 13 -5.02 -18.32 -11.79
N ASN A 14 -5.10 -17.60 -12.91
CA ASN A 14 -5.02 -18.19 -14.26
C ASN A 14 -3.58 -18.35 -14.75
N LEU A 15 -2.65 -17.49 -14.29
CA LEU A 15 -1.22 -17.59 -14.62
C LEU A 15 -0.58 -18.87 -14.03
N ILE A 16 -0.96 -19.23 -12.79
CA ILE A 16 -0.43 -20.42 -12.10
C ILE A 16 -0.80 -21.71 -12.85
N ARG A 17 -2.01 -21.79 -13.44
CA ARG A 17 -2.47 -22.97 -14.19
C ARG A 17 -1.70 -23.17 -15.50
N HIS A 18 -1.36 -22.07 -16.20
CA HIS A 18 -0.60 -22.12 -17.44
C HIS A 18 0.89 -22.44 -17.22
N ILE A 19 1.46 -22.00 -16.09
CA ILE A 19 2.85 -22.32 -15.70
C ILE A 19 3.00 -23.82 -15.35
N THR A 20 1.99 -24.45 -14.78
CA THR A 20 2.05 -25.90 -14.45
C THR A 20 1.97 -26.82 -15.66
N GLU A 21 1.47 -26.35 -16.80
CA GLU A 21 1.29 -27.15 -18.03
C GLU A 21 2.29 -26.82 -19.15
N SER A 22 3.07 -25.74 -18.99
CA SER A 22 4.09 -25.32 -19.97
C SER A 22 5.36 -26.16 -19.87
N THR A 23 5.76 -26.79 -20.98
CA THR A 23 7.04 -27.51 -21.13
C THR A 23 8.22 -26.59 -21.47
N SER A 24 8.07 -25.27 -21.31
CA SER A 24 9.14 -24.30 -21.60
C SER A 24 10.12 -24.19 -20.42
N PRO A 25 11.45 -24.33 -20.64
CA PRO A 25 12.47 -24.18 -19.60
C PRO A 25 12.53 -22.81 -18.92
N LEU A 26 11.91 -21.78 -19.51
CA LEU A 26 11.96 -20.39 -19.04
C LEU A 26 10.90 -20.05 -17.97
N ALA A 27 9.91 -20.91 -17.72
CA ALA A 27 8.78 -20.61 -16.83
C ALA A 27 9.04 -20.92 -15.33
N ARG A 28 10.28 -21.24 -14.92
CA ARG A 28 10.59 -21.74 -13.57
C ARG A 28 11.29 -20.77 -12.61
N GLU A 29 11.60 -19.55 -13.04
CA GLU A 29 12.39 -18.63 -12.22
C GLU A 29 11.77 -17.23 -12.25
N CYS A 30 10.82 -16.94 -11.36
CA CYS A 30 10.42 -15.57 -11.07
C CYS A 30 9.58 -15.52 -9.78
N PHE A 31 10.23 -15.33 -8.63
CA PHE A 31 9.66 -14.69 -7.44
C PHE A 31 10.81 -14.17 -6.57
N TYR A 32 11.06 -12.86 -6.62
CA TYR A 32 11.86 -12.14 -5.62
C TYR A 32 11.14 -10.84 -5.28
N TRP A 33 10.74 -10.70 -4.02
CA TRP A 33 10.13 -9.50 -3.45
C TRP A 33 11.08 -8.90 -2.41
N GLY A 34 11.41 -7.60 -2.56
CA GLY A 34 12.14 -6.79 -1.59
C GLY A 34 12.95 -5.67 -2.24
N PRO A 35 13.01 -4.45 -1.66
CA PRO A 35 13.68 -3.31 -2.27
C PRO A 35 15.21 -3.44 -2.14
N THR A 36 15.86 -4.06 -3.14
CA THR A 36 17.32 -4.17 -3.29
C THR A 36 17.96 -2.89 -3.82
N HIS A 37 17.52 -1.71 -3.38
CA HIS A 37 17.97 -0.44 -3.95
C HIS A 37 19.42 -0.06 -3.62
N ALA A 38 20.12 -0.78 -2.74
CA ALA A 38 21.44 -0.35 -2.26
C ALA A 38 22.61 -1.34 -2.45
N ILE A 39 22.38 -2.57 -2.94
CA ILE A 39 23.47 -3.56 -3.10
C ILE A 39 23.78 -3.88 -4.56
N LEU A 40 22.83 -3.65 -5.46
CA LEU A 40 23.05 -3.84 -6.89
C LEU A 40 23.27 -2.45 -7.49
N GLY A 41 24.49 -2.18 -7.96
CA GLY A 41 24.80 -0.99 -8.72
C GLY A 41 24.10 -1.06 -10.08
N TRP A 42 22.82 -0.70 -10.11
CA TRP A 42 22.08 -0.54 -11.36
C TRP A 42 22.48 0.79 -11.98
N THR A 43 23.38 0.77 -12.96
CA THR A 43 23.56 1.90 -13.86
C THR A 43 22.60 1.73 -15.03
N MET A 44 21.42 2.34 -14.94
CA MET A 44 20.56 2.51 -16.10
C MET A 44 21.23 3.52 -17.04
N SER A 45 21.53 3.11 -18.27
CA SER A 45 22.29 3.94 -19.22
C SER A 45 21.47 5.01 -19.94
N ASP A 46 20.14 5.05 -19.75
CA ASP A 46 19.21 5.97 -20.42
C ASP A 46 18.16 6.42 -19.39
N GLU A 47 18.49 7.45 -18.61
CA GLU A 47 17.60 8.04 -17.60
C GLU A 47 16.42 8.74 -18.28
N ARG A 48 15.19 8.40 -17.88
CA ARG A 48 13.97 9.03 -18.41
C ARG A 48 13.09 9.51 -17.27
N ALA A 49 12.84 10.82 -17.23
CA ALA A 49 11.84 11.40 -16.35
C ALA A 49 10.46 11.28 -16.98
N TRP A 50 9.43 11.01 -16.17
CA TRP A 50 8.06 11.10 -16.64
C TRP A 50 7.64 12.54 -16.94
N ASP A 51 6.54 12.70 -17.67
CA ASP A 51 5.83 13.97 -17.78
C ASP A 51 4.45 13.87 -17.14
N VAL A 52 4.30 14.47 -15.96
CA VAL A 52 3.04 14.54 -15.22
C VAL A 52 2.35 15.89 -15.38
N SER A 53 2.90 16.82 -16.17
CA SER A 53 2.29 18.13 -16.44
C SER A 53 0.88 18.07 -17.05
N PRO A 54 0.51 17.06 -17.86
CA PRO A 54 -0.84 16.95 -18.39
C PRO A 54 -1.92 16.75 -17.31
N MET A 55 -1.58 16.26 -16.12
CA MET A 55 -2.56 16.07 -15.03
C MET A 55 -3.11 17.39 -14.48
N VAL A 56 -2.42 18.50 -14.74
CA VAL A 56 -2.80 19.84 -14.28
C VAL A 56 -2.71 20.87 -15.41
N ASP A 57 -2.79 20.43 -16.66
CA ASP A 57 -2.69 21.27 -17.86
C ASP A 57 -1.46 22.22 -17.87
N GLY A 58 -0.34 21.75 -17.31
CA GLY A 58 0.89 22.54 -17.22
C GLY A 58 0.88 23.68 -16.20
N ALA A 59 -0.09 23.71 -15.28
CA ALA A 59 -0.19 24.71 -14.23
C ALA A 59 1.10 24.83 -13.39
N SER A 60 1.43 26.05 -13.00
CA SER A 60 2.50 26.35 -12.05
C SER A 60 2.17 25.84 -10.64
N THR A 61 3.19 25.71 -9.79
CA THR A 61 3.03 25.29 -8.39
C THR A 61 1.97 26.10 -7.62
N GLU A 62 1.93 27.42 -7.85
CA GLU A 62 0.96 28.31 -7.20
C GLU A 62 -0.45 28.16 -7.76
N GLU A 63 -0.60 27.95 -9.07
CA GLU A 63 -1.89 27.64 -9.68
C GLU A 63 -2.43 26.30 -9.18
N VAL A 64 -1.58 25.28 -9.07
CA VAL A 64 -1.95 23.98 -8.48
C VAL A 64 -2.37 24.15 -7.01
N LYS A 65 -1.68 25.00 -6.24
CA LYS A 65 -2.10 25.33 -4.87
C LYS A 65 -3.50 25.94 -4.83
N GLN A 66 -3.82 26.85 -5.74
CA GLN A 66 -5.16 27.43 -5.85
C GLN A 66 -6.21 26.39 -6.23
N MET A 67 -5.88 25.47 -7.16
CA MET A 67 -6.76 24.36 -7.53
C MET A 67 -7.04 23.44 -6.34
N ILE A 68 -6.01 23.12 -5.54
CA ILE A 68 -6.13 22.32 -4.31
C ILE A 68 -7.04 23.03 -3.30
N ASP A 69 -6.76 24.30 -2.99
CA ASP A 69 -7.57 25.07 -2.03
C ASP A 69 -9.03 25.15 -2.45
N LYS A 70 -9.26 25.37 -3.76
CA LYS A 70 -10.60 25.37 -4.33
C LYS A 70 -11.27 24.01 -4.22
N ALA A 71 -10.56 22.92 -4.52
CA ALA A 71 -11.11 21.57 -4.42
C ALA A 71 -11.53 21.23 -2.98
N VAL A 72 -10.71 21.61 -1.99
CA VAL A 72 -11.06 21.45 -0.57
C VAL A 72 -12.29 22.27 -0.19
N ALA A 73 -12.32 23.55 -0.55
CA ALA A 73 -13.43 24.43 -0.22
C ALA A 73 -14.75 23.98 -0.87
N ASP A 74 -14.70 23.61 -2.14
CA ASP A 74 -15.86 23.12 -2.88
C ASP A 74 -16.37 21.80 -2.27
N ALA A 75 -15.48 20.85 -1.95
CA ALA A 75 -15.83 19.58 -1.30
C ALA A 75 -16.48 19.79 0.09
N GLN A 76 -15.91 20.68 0.92
CA GLN A 76 -16.48 21.00 2.23
C GLN A 76 -17.86 21.65 2.10
N SER A 77 -18.03 22.57 1.15
CA SER A 77 -19.32 23.21 0.86
C SER A 77 -20.36 22.17 0.42
N PHE A 78 -20.00 21.29 -0.51
CA PHE A 78 -20.84 20.19 -0.97
C PHE A 78 -21.28 19.30 0.20
N VAL A 79 -20.33 18.78 0.98
CA VAL A 79 -20.62 17.92 2.13
C VAL A 79 -21.59 18.60 3.11
N ASN A 80 -21.35 19.87 3.45
CA ASN A 80 -22.20 20.61 4.38
C ASN A 80 -23.65 20.73 3.88
N LEU A 81 -23.85 20.99 2.58
CA LEU A 81 -25.16 21.08 1.97
C LEU A 81 -25.83 19.69 1.85
N SER A 82 -25.08 18.69 1.42
CA SER A 82 -25.58 17.33 1.18
C SER A 82 -25.95 16.61 2.48
N LYS A 83 -25.15 16.75 3.56
CA LYS A 83 -25.45 16.17 4.88
C LYS A 83 -26.83 16.55 5.41
N ALA A 84 -27.32 17.76 5.09
CA ALA A 84 -28.64 18.23 5.52
C ALA A 84 -29.78 17.62 4.69
N LYS A 85 -29.51 17.22 3.45
CA LYS A 85 -30.51 16.72 2.49
C LYS A 85 -30.68 15.20 2.53
N VAL A 86 -29.61 14.43 2.77
CA VAL A 86 -29.59 12.95 2.65
C VAL A 86 -30.75 12.26 3.37
N ALA A 87 -31.13 12.73 4.56
CA ALA A 87 -32.19 12.09 5.35
C ALA A 87 -33.58 12.14 4.68
N ALA A 88 -33.85 13.16 3.86
CA ALA A 88 -35.14 13.40 3.21
C ALA A 88 -35.09 13.29 1.68
N ALA A 89 -33.91 13.01 1.12
CA ALA A 89 -33.71 12.91 -0.32
C ALA A 89 -34.46 11.71 -0.91
N ASP A 90 -35.08 11.91 -2.06
CA ASP A 90 -35.57 10.85 -2.92
C ASP A 90 -34.43 10.22 -3.74
N ILE A 91 -34.75 9.21 -4.54
CA ILE A 91 -33.73 8.45 -5.30
C ILE A 91 -33.00 9.35 -6.31
N ASP A 92 -33.73 10.22 -7.00
CA ASP A 92 -33.14 11.14 -7.99
C ASP A 92 -32.20 12.14 -7.30
N THR A 93 -32.62 12.73 -6.17
CA THR A 93 -31.76 13.63 -5.38
C THR A 93 -30.53 12.89 -4.83
N LEU A 94 -30.67 11.62 -4.41
CA LEU A 94 -29.53 10.82 -3.96
C LEU A 94 -28.57 10.52 -5.11
N GLN A 95 -29.08 10.29 -6.32
CA GLN A 95 -28.25 10.12 -7.52
C GLN A 95 -27.43 11.37 -7.79
N GLU A 96 -28.05 12.56 -7.78
CA GLU A 96 -27.35 13.83 -7.94
C GLU A 96 -26.24 14.02 -6.89
N ILE A 97 -26.53 13.71 -5.62
CA ILE A 97 -25.55 13.76 -4.54
C ILE A 97 -24.39 12.79 -4.81
N LEU A 98 -24.65 11.57 -5.28
CA LEU A 98 -23.61 10.57 -5.54
C LEU A 98 -22.73 10.93 -6.74
N VAL A 99 -23.29 11.56 -7.78
CA VAL A 99 -22.53 12.08 -8.92
C VAL A 99 -21.60 13.21 -8.46
N GLU A 100 -22.11 14.20 -7.73
CA GLU A 100 -21.26 15.28 -7.19
C GLU A 100 -20.21 14.74 -6.20
N TYR A 101 -20.58 13.76 -5.37
CA TYR A 101 -19.65 13.06 -4.48
C TYR A 101 -18.46 12.50 -5.25
N GLU A 102 -18.72 11.77 -6.34
CA GLU A 102 -17.71 11.15 -7.19
C GLU A 102 -16.81 12.21 -7.84
N GLU A 103 -17.40 13.25 -8.43
CA GLU A 103 -16.66 14.33 -9.07
C GLU A 103 -15.68 15.03 -8.11
N HIS A 104 -16.10 15.28 -6.87
CA HIS A 104 -15.23 15.85 -5.84
C HIS A 104 -14.09 14.91 -5.45
N LYS A 105 -14.38 13.61 -5.27
CA LYS A 105 -13.35 12.61 -4.94
C LYS A 105 -12.32 12.47 -6.05
N VAL A 106 -12.75 12.36 -7.31
CA VAL A 106 -11.87 12.24 -8.48
C VAL A 106 -11.00 13.48 -8.62
N ARG A 107 -11.59 14.69 -8.57
CA ARG A 107 -10.83 15.94 -8.70
C ARG A 107 -9.77 16.10 -7.63
N THR A 108 -10.10 15.81 -6.37
CA THR A 108 -9.11 15.85 -5.28
C THR A 108 -8.04 14.77 -5.48
N HIS A 109 -8.43 13.56 -5.87
CA HIS A 109 -7.50 12.46 -6.10
C HIS A 109 -6.48 12.78 -7.21
N ASP A 110 -6.92 13.32 -8.34
CA ASP A 110 -6.04 13.66 -9.47
C ASP A 110 -5.01 14.73 -9.06
N LEU A 111 -5.45 15.80 -8.39
CA LEU A 111 -4.57 16.86 -7.91
C LEU A 111 -3.55 16.37 -6.88
N THR A 112 -3.99 15.56 -5.92
CA THR A 112 -3.11 15.04 -4.86
C THR A 112 -2.15 13.99 -5.40
N THR A 113 -2.58 13.17 -6.37
CA THR A 113 -1.71 12.24 -7.11
C THR A 113 -0.63 12.99 -7.88
N TYR A 114 -0.97 14.09 -8.57
CA TYR A 114 0.03 14.95 -9.21
C TYR A 114 1.09 15.43 -8.21
N CYS A 115 0.66 15.88 -7.01
CA CYS A 115 1.56 16.35 -5.96
C CYS A 115 2.51 15.23 -5.47
N SER A 116 1.96 14.03 -5.24
CA SER A 116 2.76 12.88 -4.78
C SER A 116 3.72 12.39 -5.84
N LEU A 117 3.30 12.34 -7.11
CA LEU A 117 4.18 11.96 -8.23
C LEU A 117 5.32 12.98 -8.38
N ARG A 118 5.03 14.29 -8.37
CA ARG A 118 6.08 15.33 -8.41
C ARG A 118 7.12 15.17 -7.29
N TYR A 119 6.68 14.86 -6.07
CA TYR A 119 7.59 14.60 -4.95
C TYR A 119 8.36 13.29 -5.06
N GLY A 120 7.69 12.20 -5.47
CA GLY A 120 8.35 10.93 -5.76
C GLY A 120 9.42 11.05 -6.84
N ALA A 121 9.23 11.97 -7.79
CA ALA A 121 10.18 12.23 -8.86
C ALA A 121 11.50 12.86 -8.37
N CYS A 122 11.48 13.70 -7.32
CA CYS A 122 12.68 14.26 -6.70
C CYS A 122 12.35 14.75 -5.28
N THR A 123 12.69 13.96 -4.26
CA THR A 123 12.29 14.22 -2.86
C THR A 123 13.13 15.31 -2.18
N LYS A 124 14.31 15.63 -2.74
CA LYS A 124 15.21 16.69 -2.25
C LYS A 124 14.78 18.09 -2.70
N ASP A 125 13.90 18.19 -3.70
CA ASP A 125 13.42 19.46 -4.20
C ASP A 125 12.40 20.09 -3.24
N SER A 126 12.71 21.31 -2.79
CA SER A 126 11.90 21.99 -1.77
C SER A 126 10.51 22.41 -2.27
N GLU A 127 10.35 22.67 -3.57
CA GLU A 127 9.05 23.03 -4.15
C GLU A 127 8.14 21.80 -4.25
N ASN A 128 8.68 20.66 -4.70
CA ASN A 128 7.99 19.38 -4.70
C ASN A 128 7.57 18.96 -3.28
N ALA A 129 8.44 19.16 -2.28
CA ALA A 129 8.11 18.86 -0.89
C ALA A 129 6.95 19.73 -0.36
N LYS A 130 6.94 21.04 -0.68
CA LYS A 130 5.81 21.94 -0.34
C LYS A 130 4.52 21.48 -1.02
N LEU A 131 4.58 21.20 -2.31
CA LEU A 131 3.44 20.75 -3.12
C LEU A 131 2.84 19.47 -2.53
N ASN A 132 3.66 18.48 -2.19
CA ASN A 132 3.22 17.23 -1.58
C ASN A 132 2.62 17.43 -0.18
N ASN A 133 3.17 18.35 0.63
CA ASN A 133 2.57 18.69 1.92
C ASN A 133 1.18 19.33 1.76
N TRP A 134 0.99 20.18 0.74
CA TRP A 134 -0.33 20.74 0.44
C TRP A 134 -1.30 19.65 -0.04
N GLY A 135 -0.86 18.76 -0.92
CA GLY A 135 -1.65 17.62 -1.39
C GLY A 135 -2.10 16.70 -0.24
N GLN A 136 -1.17 16.24 0.60
CA GLN A 136 -1.49 15.39 1.76
C GLN A 136 -2.46 16.07 2.74
N LYS A 137 -2.27 17.37 2.99
CA LYS A 137 -3.17 18.14 3.84
C LYS A 137 -4.58 18.20 3.24
N ALA A 138 -4.69 18.47 1.94
CA ALA A 138 -5.96 18.54 1.24
C ALA A 138 -6.69 17.18 1.20
N GLU A 139 -5.96 16.09 0.93
CA GLU A 139 -6.50 14.74 0.98
C GLU A 139 -7.11 14.44 2.36
N GLY A 140 -6.37 14.73 3.44
CA GLY A 140 -6.87 14.55 4.81
C GLY A 140 -8.07 15.43 5.16
N GLU A 141 -8.08 16.69 4.73
CA GLU A 141 -9.21 17.61 4.95
C GLU A 141 -10.48 17.18 4.19
N VAL A 142 -10.33 16.72 2.95
CA VAL A 142 -11.44 16.20 2.15
C VAL A 142 -11.93 14.87 2.71
N GLU A 143 -11.05 13.91 3.00
CA GLU A 143 -11.43 12.63 3.61
C GLU A 143 -12.22 12.86 4.91
N ALA A 144 -11.72 13.72 5.80
CA ALA A 144 -12.39 14.05 7.06
C ALA A 144 -13.76 14.70 6.85
N ALA A 145 -13.94 15.54 5.84
CA ALA A 145 -15.24 16.13 5.52
C ALA A 145 -16.25 15.04 5.08
N PHE A 146 -15.84 14.18 4.16
CA PHE A 146 -16.70 13.15 3.57
C PHE A 146 -17.15 12.08 4.56
N VAL A 147 -16.35 11.73 5.57
CA VAL A 147 -16.71 10.74 6.62
C VAL A 147 -18.10 11.00 7.20
N ALA A 148 -18.45 12.26 7.44
CA ALA A 148 -19.72 12.58 8.06
C ALA A 148 -20.92 12.52 7.09
N LEU A 149 -20.67 12.61 5.78
CA LEU A 149 -21.66 12.31 4.74
C LEU A 149 -21.82 10.79 4.59
N ASP A 150 -20.73 10.04 4.58
CA ASP A 150 -20.72 8.57 4.51
C ASP A 150 -21.49 7.94 5.67
N ILE A 151 -21.31 8.44 6.90
CA ILE A 151 -22.07 7.98 8.08
C ILE A 151 -23.58 8.18 7.87
N LYS A 152 -24.00 9.34 7.33
CA LYS A 152 -25.42 9.63 7.09
C LYS A 152 -25.98 8.78 5.96
N LEU A 153 -25.24 8.61 4.87
CA LEU A 153 -25.62 7.73 3.76
C LEU A 153 -25.71 6.27 4.24
N GLY A 154 -24.74 5.79 5.00
CA GLY A 154 -24.71 4.46 5.60
C GLY A 154 -25.93 4.19 6.48
N GLN A 155 -26.26 5.11 7.40
CA GLN A 155 -27.48 4.99 8.20
C GLN A 155 -28.74 4.99 7.32
N ARG A 156 -28.78 5.86 6.30
CA ARG A 156 -29.92 5.98 5.38
C ARG A 156 -30.18 4.68 4.61
N VAL A 157 -29.13 4.04 4.09
CA VAL A 157 -29.25 2.77 3.36
C VAL A 157 -29.47 1.58 4.28
N LEU A 158 -29.03 1.65 5.54
CA LEU A 158 -29.37 0.66 6.56
C LEU A 158 -30.86 0.68 6.89
N ASP A 159 -31.46 1.87 6.98
CA ASP A 159 -32.89 2.04 7.30
C ASP A 159 -33.80 1.74 6.10
N GLU A 160 -33.34 2.00 4.86
CA GLU A 160 -34.13 1.88 3.64
C GLU A 160 -33.42 1.08 2.53
N GLN A 161 -33.50 -0.25 2.61
CA GLN A 161 -32.91 -1.19 1.64
C GLN A 161 -33.24 -0.86 0.17
N ARG A 162 -34.43 -0.32 -0.10
CA ARG A 162 -34.86 0.10 -1.45
C ARG A 162 -33.90 1.07 -2.14
N ILE A 163 -33.08 1.81 -1.39
CA ILE A 163 -32.10 2.75 -1.94
C ILE A 163 -30.95 1.98 -2.59
N VAL A 164 -30.42 0.96 -1.90
CA VAL A 164 -29.38 0.06 -2.45
C VAL A 164 -29.90 -0.66 -3.70
N ASP A 165 -31.19 -1.02 -3.68
CA ASP A 165 -31.83 -1.77 -4.75
C ASP A 165 -32.33 -0.93 -5.93
N ALA A 166 -32.28 0.41 -5.83
CA ALA A 166 -32.78 1.32 -6.85
C ALA A 166 -32.03 1.14 -8.20
N PRO A 167 -32.73 0.89 -9.31
CA PRO A 167 -32.11 0.78 -10.64
C PRO A 167 -31.32 2.03 -11.05
N GLU A 168 -31.78 3.21 -10.64
CA GLU A 168 -31.15 4.50 -10.90
C GLU A 168 -29.76 4.62 -10.23
N LEU A 169 -29.56 3.88 -9.13
CA LEU A 169 -28.32 3.86 -8.35
C LEU A 169 -27.48 2.60 -8.62
N ALA A 170 -27.76 1.86 -9.70
CA ALA A 170 -27.07 0.59 -9.99
C ALA A 170 -25.53 0.73 -10.06
N ASN A 171 -25.02 1.84 -10.60
CA ASN A 171 -23.58 2.13 -10.66
C ASN A 171 -22.95 2.36 -9.27
N TYR A 172 -23.75 2.75 -8.28
CA TYR A 172 -23.31 3.04 -6.92
C TYR A 172 -23.65 1.91 -5.93
N ARG A 173 -24.34 0.85 -6.38
CA ARG A 173 -24.83 -0.25 -5.52
C ARG A 173 -23.73 -0.79 -4.59
N HIS A 174 -22.57 -1.13 -5.14
CA HIS A 174 -21.47 -1.70 -4.36
C HIS A 174 -20.97 -0.76 -3.26
N PHE A 175 -20.83 0.53 -3.56
CA PHE A 175 -20.46 1.55 -2.58
C PHE A 175 -21.53 1.69 -1.49
N LEU A 176 -22.81 1.69 -1.86
CA LEU A 176 -23.91 1.77 -0.90
C LEU A 176 -23.99 0.52 0.00
N GLU A 177 -23.75 -0.67 -0.55
CA GLU A 177 -23.65 -1.92 0.22
C GLU A 177 -22.49 -1.89 1.21
N GLN A 178 -21.34 -1.31 0.85
CA GLN A 178 -20.22 -1.13 1.77
C GLN A 178 -20.58 -0.19 2.92
N LEU A 179 -21.18 0.98 2.63
CA LEU A 179 -21.67 1.89 3.67
C LEU A 179 -22.71 1.21 4.58
N GLN A 180 -23.58 0.37 4.00
CA GLN A 180 -24.56 -0.41 4.73
C GLN A 180 -23.91 -1.44 5.67
N ARG A 181 -22.84 -2.13 5.24
CA ARG A 181 -22.08 -3.08 6.07
C ARG A 181 -21.36 -2.38 7.23
N GLU A 182 -20.87 -1.16 7.02
CA GLU A 182 -20.19 -0.38 8.05
C GLU A 182 -21.14 0.22 9.09
N ALA A 183 -22.33 0.67 8.66
CA ALA A 183 -23.24 1.46 9.47
C ALA A 183 -23.58 0.86 10.86
N PRO A 184 -23.85 -0.45 11.02
CA PRO A 184 -24.16 -1.05 12.32
C PRO A 184 -23.05 -0.90 13.37
N TYR A 185 -21.81 -0.72 12.93
CA TYR A 185 -20.64 -0.66 13.78
C TYR A 185 -20.14 0.77 14.03
N ARG A 186 -20.80 1.78 13.46
CA ARG A 186 -20.48 3.19 13.71
C ARG A 186 -21.08 3.63 15.05
N LEU A 187 -20.29 4.37 15.83
CA LEU A 187 -20.78 5.04 17.03
C LEU A 187 -21.45 6.38 16.65
N LEU A 188 -22.00 7.06 17.65
CA LEU A 188 -22.53 8.42 17.48
C LEU A 188 -21.44 9.35 16.92
N GLU A 189 -21.81 10.27 16.02
CA GLU A 189 -20.90 11.24 15.37
C GLU A 189 -19.98 11.95 16.38
N ALA A 190 -20.54 12.40 17.52
CA ALA A 190 -19.76 13.03 18.60
C ALA A 190 -18.73 12.09 19.25
N VAL A 191 -19.07 10.80 19.39
CA VAL A 191 -18.16 9.79 19.97
C VAL A 191 -17.05 9.45 18.99
N GLU A 192 -17.37 9.23 17.71
CA GLU A 192 -16.38 8.99 16.66
C GLU A 192 -15.42 10.19 16.51
N SER A 193 -15.94 11.42 16.61
CA SER A 193 -15.12 12.64 16.60
C SER A 193 -14.13 12.69 17.78
N VAL A 194 -14.58 12.36 18.99
CA VAL A 194 -13.72 12.29 20.18
C VAL A 194 -12.65 11.19 20.04
N ILE A 195 -13.02 10.02 19.53
CA ILE A 195 -12.06 8.92 19.29
C ILE A 195 -10.98 9.37 18.30
N SER A 196 -11.38 9.96 17.17
CA SER A 196 -10.45 10.46 16.16
C SER A 196 -9.46 11.48 16.72
N LEU A 197 -9.95 12.43 17.53
CA LEU A 197 -9.10 13.42 18.20
C LEU A 197 -8.15 12.78 19.23
N LYS A 198 -8.66 11.86 20.08
CA LYS A 198 -7.84 11.10 21.04
C LYS A 198 -6.73 10.34 20.32
N ASP A 199 -7.07 9.64 19.24
CA ASP A 199 -6.15 8.74 18.55
C ASP A 199 -5.01 9.47 17.86
N THR A 200 -5.25 10.70 17.42
CA THR A 200 -4.24 11.58 16.80
C THR A 200 -3.02 11.77 17.71
N TYR A 201 -3.23 11.99 19.01
CA TYR A 201 -2.16 12.16 20.00
C TYR A 201 -1.97 10.93 20.90
N GLY A 202 -2.76 9.87 20.68
CA GLY A 202 -2.78 8.65 21.47
C GLY A 202 -2.18 7.49 20.68
N ILE A 203 -3.04 6.60 20.17
CA ILE A 203 -2.59 5.33 19.61
C ILE A 203 -1.80 5.48 18.31
N LYS A 204 -2.13 6.48 17.46
CA LYS A 204 -1.34 6.76 16.25
C LYS A 204 0.08 7.22 16.61
N MET A 205 0.23 7.95 17.72
CA MET A 205 1.54 8.37 18.22
C MET A 205 2.37 7.19 18.74
N MET A 206 1.76 6.09 19.21
CA MET A 206 2.49 4.87 19.59
C MET A 206 3.12 4.19 18.38
N SER A 207 2.39 4.08 17.26
CA SER A 207 2.94 3.59 15.99
C SER A 207 4.05 4.52 15.50
N GLN A 208 3.81 5.84 15.49
CA GLN A 208 4.79 6.83 15.06
C GLN A 208 6.05 6.82 15.94
N LEU A 209 5.91 6.64 17.25
CA LEU A 209 7.04 6.51 18.17
C LEU A 209 7.88 5.29 17.82
N GLN A 210 7.26 4.14 17.58
CA GLN A 210 7.96 2.92 17.21
C GLN A 210 8.70 3.09 15.87
N GLU A 211 8.05 3.65 14.85
CA GLU A 211 8.66 3.92 13.55
C GLU A 211 9.84 4.89 13.67
N SER A 212 9.64 6.01 14.38
CA SER A 212 10.65 7.04 14.59
C SER A 212 11.86 6.47 15.34
N TRP A 213 11.61 5.68 16.39
CA TRP A 213 12.63 5.03 17.19
C TRP A 213 13.49 4.09 16.35
N VAL A 214 12.85 3.24 15.55
CA VAL A 214 13.52 2.29 14.66
C VAL A 214 14.30 3.02 13.56
N SER A 215 13.76 4.10 13.00
CA SER A 215 14.40 4.88 11.93
C SER A 215 15.63 5.67 12.40
N ALA A 216 15.66 6.09 13.66
CA ALA A 216 16.75 6.88 14.22
C ALA A 216 17.99 6.04 14.57
N LYS A 217 17.88 4.70 14.57
CA LYS A 217 18.98 3.82 14.95
C LYS A 217 20.11 3.81 13.93
N THR A 218 21.33 3.78 14.47
CA THR A 218 22.56 3.52 13.74
C THR A 218 23.31 2.36 14.39
N PHE A 219 24.02 1.59 13.57
CA PHE A 219 24.69 0.37 13.97
C PHE A 219 26.17 0.44 13.59
N ASP A 220 27.03 0.42 14.60
CA ASP A 220 28.47 0.32 14.39
C ASP A 220 28.86 -1.15 14.22
N VAL A 221 29.23 -1.52 12.98
CA VAL A 221 29.54 -2.89 12.59
C VAL A 221 30.87 -2.96 11.84
N GLU A 222 31.48 -4.14 11.81
CA GLU A 222 32.64 -4.41 10.97
C GLU A 222 32.21 -5.28 9.78
N VAL A 223 32.41 -4.77 8.57
CA VAL A 223 32.09 -5.47 7.32
C VAL A 223 33.38 -5.62 6.55
N ARG A 224 33.84 -6.87 6.36
CA ARG A 224 35.07 -7.18 5.61
C ARG A 224 36.32 -6.44 6.14
N GLY A 225 36.43 -6.32 7.47
CA GLY A 225 37.55 -5.63 8.14
C GLY A 225 37.41 -4.10 8.22
N GLU A 226 36.36 -3.51 7.64
CA GLU A 226 36.10 -2.07 7.70
C GLU A 226 35.00 -1.76 8.72
N LYS A 227 35.30 -0.85 9.66
CA LYS A 227 34.29 -0.32 10.59
C LYS A 227 33.37 0.65 9.84
N LYS A 228 32.06 0.42 9.95
CA LYS A 228 31.01 1.22 9.32
C LYS A 228 29.91 1.50 10.33
N THR A 229 29.40 2.72 10.29
CA THR A 229 28.14 3.08 10.95
C THR A 229 27.04 3.00 9.91
N LEU A 230 26.13 2.05 10.08
CA LEU A 230 25.06 1.77 9.13
C LEU A 230 23.70 2.22 9.68
N THR A 231 22.82 2.66 8.79
CA THR A 231 21.39 2.81 9.10
C THR A 231 20.71 1.45 9.11
N LEU A 232 19.50 1.36 9.66
CA LEU A 232 18.73 0.12 9.66
C LEU A 232 18.49 -0.48 8.25
N PRO A 233 18.11 0.29 7.21
CA PRO A 233 17.96 -0.27 5.87
C PRO A 233 19.28 -0.80 5.31
N ALA A 234 20.39 -0.10 5.55
CA ALA A 234 21.71 -0.52 5.09
C ALA A 234 22.15 -1.83 5.79
N LEU A 235 21.95 -1.94 7.11
CA LEU A 235 22.19 -3.18 7.85
C LEU A 235 21.28 -4.31 7.35
N SER A 236 20.00 -4.03 7.12
CA SER A 236 19.03 -5.02 6.66
C SER A 236 19.37 -5.57 5.28
N ALA A 237 19.89 -4.72 4.38
CA ALA A 237 20.34 -5.14 3.06
C ALA A 237 21.49 -6.16 3.14
N LEU A 238 22.42 -6.00 4.09
CA LEU A 238 23.52 -6.95 4.32
C LEU A 238 23.05 -8.35 4.75
N ARG A 239 21.80 -8.52 5.19
CA ARG A 239 21.23 -9.85 5.47
C ARG A 239 21.02 -10.71 4.22
N MET A 240 21.14 -10.14 3.02
CA MET A 240 21.11 -10.84 1.75
C MET A 240 22.47 -10.86 1.04
N ASP A 241 23.54 -10.41 1.71
CA ASP A 241 24.90 -10.43 1.15
C ASP A 241 25.31 -11.88 0.80
N PRO A 242 26.05 -12.16 -0.29
CA PRO A 242 26.52 -13.52 -0.61
C PRO A 242 27.45 -14.11 0.46
N GLU A 243 28.20 -13.28 1.20
CA GLU A 243 29.10 -13.72 2.27
C GLU A 243 28.33 -14.07 3.55
N ARG A 244 28.46 -15.32 4.00
CA ARG A 244 27.73 -15.82 5.17
C ARG A 244 28.06 -15.07 6.45
N GLU A 245 29.32 -14.71 6.67
CA GLU A 245 29.77 -13.98 7.86
C GLU A 245 29.12 -12.59 7.93
N VAL A 246 28.98 -11.90 6.78
CA VAL A 246 28.32 -10.60 6.68
C VAL A 246 26.83 -10.72 7.01
N ARG A 247 26.12 -11.72 6.45
CA ARG A 247 24.70 -11.95 6.76
C ARG A 247 24.44 -12.32 8.21
N GLU A 248 25.30 -13.17 8.78
CA GLU A 248 25.21 -13.61 10.17
C GLU A 248 25.38 -12.43 11.12
N MET A 249 26.43 -11.63 10.93
CA MET A 249 26.67 -10.40 11.69
C MET A 249 25.47 -9.47 11.58
N ALA A 250 25.02 -9.14 10.36
CA ALA A 250 23.93 -8.21 10.14
C ALA A 250 22.62 -8.67 10.80
N SER A 251 22.33 -9.98 10.72
CA SER A 251 21.13 -10.56 11.34
C SER A 251 21.20 -10.53 12.86
N LYS A 252 22.35 -10.89 13.46
CA LYS A 252 22.52 -10.86 14.92
C LYS A 252 22.43 -9.44 15.46
N THR A 253 23.18 -8.50 14.89
CA THR A 253 23.16 -7.08 15.28
C THR A 253 21.74 -6.51 15.23
N LEU A 254 20.97 -6.85 14.19
CA LEU A 254 19.58 -6.43 14.06
C LEU A 254 18.71 -6.96 15.20
N TYR A 255 18.74 -8.28 15.45
CA TYR A 255 17.88 -8.89 16.46
C TYR A 255 18.30 -8.58 17.90
N GLU A 256 19.60 -8.42 18.17
CA GLU A 256 20.10 -7.94 19.45
C GLU A 256 19.56 -6.55 19.76
N SER A 257 19.58 -5.65 18.77
CA SER A 257 19.04 -4.31 18.94
C SER A 257 17.52 -4.28 19.15
N TYR A 258 16.76 -5.22 18.58
CA TYR A 258 15.34 -5.37 18.91
C TYR A 258 15.11 -5.93 20.31
N ALA A 259 15.99 -6.81 20.79
CA ALA A 259 15.93 -7.35 22.14
C ALA A 259 16.22 -6.27 23.20
N GLU A 260 17.16 -5.35 22.93
CA GLU A 260 17.44 -4.20 23.80
C GLU A 260 16.21 -3.29 24.00
N ASP A 261 15.34 -3.21 22.98
CA ASP A 261 14.13 -2.39 23.01
C ASP A 261 12.84 -3.20 23.23
N GLU A 262 12.95 -4.40 23.79
CA GLU A 262 11.82 -5.31 23.97
C GLU A 262 10.63 -4.65 24.71
N LEU A 263 10.92 -3.79 25.69
CA LEU A 263 9.90 -3.09 26.46
C LEU A 263 9.16 -2.07 25.59
N LEU A 264 9.89 -1.28 24.79
CA LEU A 264 9.27 -0.29 23.91
C LEU A 264 8.35 -0.97 22.90
N HIS A 265 8.86 -2.00 22.22
CA HIS A 265 8.09 -2.74 21.23
C HIS A 265 6.90 -3.48 21.86
N GLY A 266 7.12 -4.13 23.01
CA GLY A 266 6.08 -4.84 23.74
C GLY A 266 4.96 -3.92 24.23
N PHE A 267 5.29 -2.76 24.81
CA PHE A 267 4.29 -1.79 25.26
C PHE A 267 3.55 -1.11 24.11
N ALA A 268 4.25 -0.75 23.02
CA ALA A 268 3.61 -0.18 21.83
C ALA A 268 2.60 -1.16 21.23
N LEU A 269 3.02 -2.40 20.95
CA LEU A 269 2.13 -3.43 20.39
C LEU A 269 0.96 -3.74 21.31
N ARG A 270 1.21 -3.94 22.61
CA ARG A 270 0.16 -4.21 23.59
C ARG A 270 -0.86 -3.08 23.65
N SER A 271 -0.40 -1.83 23.60
CA SER A 271 -1.29 -0.65 23.65
C SER A 271 -2.19 -0.60 22.43
N ILE A 272 -1.63 -0.79 21.23
CA ILE A 272 -2.38 -0.82 19.96
C ILE A 272 -3.42 -1.94 19.97
N CYS A 273 -3.02 -3.17 20.32
CA CYS A 273 -3.95 -4.29 20.38
C CYS A 273 -5.05 -4.10 21.42
N ALA A 274 -4.73 -3.57 22.60
CA ALA A 274 -5.71 -3.36 23.67
C ALA A 274 -6.74 -2.28 23.31
N ASP A 275 -6.30 -1.17 22.69
CA ASP A 275 -7.18 -0.11 22.21
C ASP A 275 -8.12 -0.65 21.10
N HIS A 276 -7.58 -1.40 20.13
CA HIS A 276 -8.37 -2.06 19.08
C HIS A 276 -9.45 -3.00 19.65
N ILE A 277 -9.07 -3.90 20.56
CA ILE A 277 -10.03 -4.84 21.19
C ILE A 277 -11.12 -4.08 21.97
N ALA A 278 -10.75 -3.01 22.66
CA ALA A 278 -11.73 -2.19 23.38
C ALA A 278 -12.71 -1.50 22.43
N LEU A 279 -12.25 -0.97 21.30
CA LEU A 279 -13.10 -0.34 20.29
C LEU A 279 -14.00 -1.36 19.58
N VAL A 280 -13.48 -2.54 19.23
CA VAL A 280 -14.25 -3.66 18.67
C VAL A 280 -15.43 -4.00 19.57
N GLN A 281 -15.20 -4.10 20.89
CA GLN A 281 -16.27 -4.34 21.86
C GLN A 281 -17.27 -3.19 21.93
N LYS A 282 -16.81 -1.93 21.92
CA LYS A 282 -17.70 -0.76 21.97
C LYS A 282 -18.56 -0.61 20.72
N ARG A 283 -18.02 -1.00 19.56
CA ARG A 283 -18.71 -1.02 18.27
C ARG A 283 -19.57 -2.27 18.07
N ASN A 284 -19.61 -3.19 19.03
CA ASN A 284 -20.32 -4.47 18.95
C ASN A 284 -19.91 -5.31 17.72
N MET A 285 -18.65 -5.21 17.31
CA MET A 285 -18.14 -6.01 16.22
C MET A 285 -18.02 -7.49 16.65
N PRO A 286 -18.44 -8.45 15.80
CA PRO A 286 -18.41 -9.88 16.12
C PRO A 286 -16.99 -10.43 16.31
N SER A 287 -15.96 -9.77 15.78
CA SER A 287 -14.57 -10.15 15.98
C SER A 287 -13.60 -8.96 15.82
N PRO A 288 -12.36 -9.06 16.33
CA PRO A 288 -11.33 -8.07 16.06
C PRO A 288 -10.94 -7.94 14.57
N MET A 289 -11.26 -8.93 13.75
CA MET A 289 -10.96 -8.92 12.31
C MET A 289 -12.09 -8.27 11.50
N GLU A 290 -13.27 -8.07 12.08
CA GLU A 290 -14.47 -7.65 11.34
C GLU A 290 -14.25 -6.33 10.59
N GLN A 291 -13.64 -5.35 11.26
CA GLN A 291 -13.35 -4.08 10.61
C GLN A 291 -12.47 -4.26 9.37
N SER A 292 -11.43 -5.09 9.46
CA SER A 292 -10.55 -5.38 8.33
C SER A 292 -11.28 -6.14 7.21
N LEU A 293 -12.21 -7.05 7.54
CA LEU A 293 -13.02 -7.74 6.54
C LEU A 293 -13.90 -6.77 5.74
N ILE A 294 -14.53 -5.82 6.44
CA ILE A 294 -15.39 -4.80 5.82
C ILE A 294 -14.54 -3.82 5.00
N ASP A 295 -13.47 -3.28 5.59
CA ASP A 295 -12.60 -2.27 4.96
C ASP A 295 -11.90 -2.82 3.69
N GLN A 296 -11.54 -4.12 3.69
CA GLN A 296 -10.89 -4.80 2.57
C GLN A 296 -11.87 -5.51 1.63
N ASP A 297 -13.17 -5.46 1.94
CA ASP A 297 -14.23 -6.10 1.16
C ASP A 297 -13.98 -7.60 0.91
N VAL A 298 -13.60 -8.31 1.97
CA VAL A 298 -13.28 -9.74 1.93
C VAL A 298 -14.11 -10.49 2.96
N ASP A 299 -14.61 -11.67 2.59
CA ASP A 299 -15.33 -12.53 3.52
C ASP A 299 -14.36 -13.24 4.48
N ARG A 300 -14.89 -13.68 5.63
CA ARG A 300 -14.09 -14.39 6.64
C ARG A 300 -13.58 -15.71 6.08
N GLU A 301 -14.44 -16.39 5.33
CA GLU A 301 -14.21 -17.71 4.76
C GLU A 301 -13.00 -17.72 3.82
N THR A 302 -12.79 -16.66 3.02
CA THR A 302 -11.60 -16.51 2.16
C THR A 302 -10.33 -16.38 3.00
N VAL A 303 -10.35 -15.56 4.06
CA VAL A 303 -9.19 -15.40 4.95
C VAL A 303 -8.87 -16.70 5.67
N ASP A 304 -9.90 -17.37 6.22
CA ASP A 304 -9.74 -18.64 6.93
C ASP A 304 -9.23 -19.75 5.98
N ALA A 305 -9.72 -19.80 4.73
CA ALA A 305 -9.25 -20.72 3.72
C ALA A 305 -7.77 -20.47 3.35
N LEU A 306 -7.35 -19.21 3.23
CA LEU A 306 -5.96 -18.84 2.98
C LEU A 306 -5.06 -19.32 4.13
N LEU A 307 -5.43 -19.01 5.37
CA LEU A 307 -4.64 -19.38 6.56
C LEU A 307 -4.54 -20.89 6.72
N SER A 308 -5.66 -21.61 6.59
CA SER A 308 -5.67 -23.09 6.64
C SER A 308 -4.80 -23.69 5.55
N THR A 309 -4.87 -23.16 4.32
CA THR A 309 -4.04 -23.65 3.21
C THR A 309 -2.54 -23.44 3.47
N ILE A 310 -2.16 -22.30 4.06
CA ILE A 310 -0.77 -22.03 4.46
C ILE A 310 -0.31 -23.02 5.53
N GLU A 311 -1.14 -23.28 6.54
CA GLU A 311 -0.83 -24.24 7.61
C GLU A 311 -0.65 -25.66 7.05
N ASP A 312 -1.59 -26.13 6.21
CA ASP A 312 -1.57 -27.46 5.60
C ASP A 312 -0.38 -27.66 4.64
N THR A 313 0.04 -26.59 3.96
CA THR A 313 1.16 -26.63 3.00
C THR A 313 2.52 -26.29 3.63
N SER A 314 2.57 -25.96 4.93
CA SER A 314 3.80 -25.56 5.63
C SER A 314 4.93 -26.59 5.55
N ASN A 315 4.61 -27.87 5.40
CA ASN A 315 5.61 -28.93 5.17
C ASN A 315 6.37 -28.74 3.84
N LYS A 316 5.73 -28.26 2.77
CA LYS A 316 6.42 -27.98 1.50
C LYS A 316 7.47 -26.88 1.65
N TYR A 317 7.17 -25.87 2.48
CA TYR A 317 8.15 -24.83 2.81
C TYR A 317 9.32 -25.41 3.62
N ARG A 318 9.06 -26.34 4.55
CA ARG A 318 10.14 -27.06 5.27
C ARG A 318 10.99 -27.91 4.33
N ASP A 319 10.38 -28.59 3.36
CA ASP A 319 11.10 -29.35 2.34
C ASP A 319 12.01 -28.45 1.49
N PHE A 320 11.51 -27.27 1.11
CA PHE A 320 12.27 -26.24 0.44
C PHE A 320 13.47 -25.77 1.28
N LEU A 321 13.28 -25.47 2.58
CA LEU A 321 14.38 -25.10 3.47
C LEU A 321 15.41 -26.23 3.62
N GLY A 322 14.96 -27.48 3.67
CA GLY A 322 15.84 -28.64 3.69
C GLY A 322 16.62 -28.83 2.38
N LEU A 323 16.00 -28.56 1.23
CA LEU A 323 16.67 -28.54 -0.06
C LEU A 323 17.74 -27.44 -0.11
N LYS A 324 17.40 -26.23 0.37
CA LYS A 324 18.32 -25.11 0.44
C LYS A 324 19.50 -25.40 1.38
N ALA A 325 19.26 -26.01 2.54
CA ALA A 325 20.32 -26.46 3.45
C ALA A 325 21.31 -27.40 2.74
N ARG A 326 20.80 -28.44 2.06
CA ARG A 326 21.64 -29.38 1.28
C ARG A 326 22.40 -28.69 0.16
N TYR A 327 21.76 -27.78 -0.56
CA TYR A 327 22.39 -26.99 -1.62
C TYR A 327 23.57 -26.16 -1.08
N MET A 328 23.41 -25.57 0.11
CA MET A 328 24.45 -24.79 0.78
C MET A 328 25.48 -25.66 1.53
N GLY A 329 25.41 -26.99 1.42
CA GLY A 329 26.31 -27.91 2.11
C GLY A 329 26.15 -27.93 3.64
N GLN A 330 24.96 -27.60 4.14
CA GLN A 330 24.64 -27.53 5.57
C GLN A 330 23.64 -28.62 5.98
N ASP A 331 23.80 -29.16 7.18
CA ASP A 331 22.84 -30.12 7.77
C ASP A 331 21.53 -29.43 8.20
N ARG A 332 21.61 -28.17 8.63
CA ARG A 332 20.48 -27.33 9.05
C ARG A 332 20.72 -25.90 8.60
N LEU A 333 19.65 -25.25 8.14
CA LEU A 333 19.70 -23.87 7.70
C LEU A 333 19.48 -22.91 8.90
N PRO A 334 20.47 -22.10 9.31
CA PRO A 334 20.26 -21.08 10.32
C PRO A 334 19.38 -19.95 9.77
N GLY A 335 18.74 -19.18 10.66
CA GLY A 335 17.79 -18.12 10.27
C GLY A 335 18.38 -17.07 9.33
N TYR A 336 19.66 -16.74 9.48
CA TYR A 336 20.38 -15.79 8.63
C TYR A 336 20.74 -16.32 7.23
N ASP A 337 20.54 -17.62 6.97
CA ASP A 337 20.72 -18.24 5.64
C ASP A 337 19.38 -18.44 4.90
N VAL A 338 18.23 -18.22 5.56
CA VAL A 338 16.88 -18.37 4.95
C VAL A 338 16.70 -17.48 3.73
N ILE A 339 17.19 -16.24 3.79
CA ILE A 339 17.11 -15.26 2.69
C ILE A 339 18.41 -15.10 1.91
N ALA A 340 19.41 -15.96 2.16
CA ALA A 340 20.66 -15.96 1.41
C ALA A 340 20.41 -16.12 -0.10
N PRO A 341 21.15 -15.41 -0.96
CA PRO A 341 21.04 -15.57 -2.40
C PRO A 341 21.50 -16.97 -2.85
N TRP A 342 20.98 -17.43 -3.98
CA TRP A 342 21.30 -18.76 -4.52
C TRP A 342 22.64 -18.82 -5.26
N LYS A 343 23.05 -17.70 -5.87
CA LYS A 343 24.30 -17.57 -6.64
C LYS A 343 25.05 -16.33 -6.18
N GLU A 344 26.37 -16.35 -6.31
CA GLU A 344 27.23 -15.19 -6.09
C GLU A 344 27.05 -14.14 -7.22
N GLU A 345 26.72 -14.58 -8.43
CA GLU A 345 26.44 -13.71 -9.59
C GLU A 345 24.93 -13.59 -9.82
N LEU A 346 24.35 -12.46 -9.43
CA LEU A 346 22.93 -12.13 -9.58
C LEU A 346 22.64 -11.15 -10.73
N ALA A 347 23.65 -10.64 -11.42
CA ALA A 347 23.46 -9.54 -12.36
C ALA A 347 23.14 -10.06 -13.77
N TRP A 348 21.85 -10.26 -14.05
CA TRP A 348 21.39 -10.10 -15.44
C TRP A 348 21.38 -8.61 -15.75
N GLU A 349 22.31 -8.17 -16.59
CA GLU A 349 22.36 -6.80 -17.06
C GLU A 349 21.46 -6.65 -18.30
N PHE A 350 20.52 -5.72 -18.22
CA PHE A 350 19.67 -5.33 -19.35
C PHE A 350 19.87 -3.84 -19.62
N ASP A 351 20.11 -3.49 -20.88
CA ASP A 351 19.94 -2.10 -21.31
C ASP A 351 18.44 -1.73 -21.35
N TRP A 352 18.15 -0.43 -21.32
CA TRP A 352 16.77 0.05 -21.31
C TRP A 352 15.92 -0.45 -22.49
N PRO A 353 16.41 -0.43 -23.76
CA PRO A 353 15.67 -0.99 -24.88
C PRO A 353 15.33 -2.47 -24.70
N SER A 354 16.27 -3.29 -24.21
CA SER A 354 16.07 -4.71 -23.97
C SER A 354 15.08 -4.94 -22.84
N ALA A 355 15.19 -4.21 -21.73
CA ALA A 355 14.24 -4.27 -20.62
C ALA A 355 12.82 -3.92 -21.09
N ARG A 356 12.66 -2.81 -21.83
CA ARG A 356 11.38 -2.40 -22.43
C ARG A 356 10.80 -3.49 -23.34
N ALA A 357 11.63 -4.08 -24.22
CA ALA A 357 11.18 -5.12 -25.14
C ALA A 357 10.72 -6.39 -24.42
N HIS A 358 11.46 -6.83 -23.39
CA HIS A 358 11.07 -7.99 -22.58
C HIS A 358 9.77 -7.75 -21.81
N VAL A 359 9.61 -6.59 -21.18
CA VAL A 359 8.40 -6.26 -20.43
C VAL A 359 7.20 -6.21 -21.36
N ILE A 360 7.26 -5.49 -22.48
CA ILE A 360 6.17 -5.45 -23.46
C ILE A 360 5.87 -6.85 -24.00
N GLY A 361 6.90 -7.61 -24.37
CA GLY A 361 6.74 -8.96 -24.90
C GLY A 361 6.06 -9.91 -23.91
N ALA A 362 6.41 -9.82 -22.61
CA ALA A 362 5.78 -10.62 -21.56
C ALA A 362 4.28 -10.32 -21.42
N PHE A 363 3.92 -9.04 -21.35
CA PHE A 363 2.51 -8.65 -21.25
C PHE A 363 1.73 -8.96 -22.54
N SER A 364 2.29 -8.72 -23.73
CA SER A 364 1.66 -9.08 -25.00
C SER A 364 1.46 -10.59 -25.17
N THR A 365 2.36 -11.42 -24.63
CA THR A 365 2.21 -12.89 -24.69
C THR A 365 1.04 -13.37 -23.83
N PHE A 366 0.72 -12.63 -22.77
CA PHE A 366 -0.41 -12.92 -21.91
C PHE A 366 -1.72 -12.35 -22.49
N ASP A 367 -1.72 -11.06 -22.88
CA ASP A 367 -2.87 -10.36 -23.43
C ASP A 367 -2.44 -9.14 -24.29
N ASP A 368 -2.96 -9.04 -25.51
CA ASP A 368 -2.59 -7.99 -26.46
C ASP A 368 -3.03 -6.59 -26.03
N GLU A 369 -4.10 -6.45 -25.26
CA GLU A 369 -4.55 -5.15 -24.74
C GLU A 369 -3.64 -4.66 -23.62
N LEU A 370 -3.27 -5.54 -22.69
CA LEU A 370 -2.27 -5.21 -21.67
C LEU A 370 -0.92 -4.86 -22.30
N GLY A 371 -0.49 -5.62 -23.30
CA GLY A 371 0.70 -5.29 -24.09
C GLY A 371 0.65 -3.88 -24.70
N ARG A 372 -0.51 -3.47 -25.24
CA ARG A 372 -0.73 -2.11 -25.77
C ARG A 372 -0.67 -1.04 -24.68
N VAL A 373 -1.29 -1.27 -23.52
CA VAL A 373 -1.26 -0.32 -22.39
C VAL A 373 0.16 -0.13 -21.87
N ILE A 374 0.90 -1.22 -21.66
CA ILE A 374 2.30 -1.15 -21.21
C ILE A 374 3.17 -0.44 -22.24
N LYS A 375 2.96 -0.71 -23.54
CA LYS A 375 3.65 0.02 -24.60
C LYS A 375 3.36 1.53 -24.56
N ASP A 376 2.10 1.93 -24.36
CA ASP A 376 1.71 3.34 -24.21
C ASP A 376 2.42 4.02 -23.03
N MET A 377 2.58 3.33 -21.89
CA MET A 377 3.31 3.89 -20.73
C MET A 377 4.74 4.32 -21.09
N PHE A 378 5.43 3.55 -21.93
CA PHE A 378 6.77 3.91 -22.42
C PHE A 378 6.74 5.04 -23.47
N GLU A 379 5.75 5.05 -24.36
CA GLU A 379 5.67 6.02 -25.48
C GLU A 379 5.16 7.40 -25.02
N SER A 380 4.28 7.41 -24.03
CA SER A 380 3.67 8.60 -23.44
C SER A 380 4.42 9.15 -22.22
N GLN A 381 5.68 8.75 -22.02
CA GLN A 381 6.55 9.22 -20.92
C GLN A 381 5.90 9.12 -19.53
N ARG A 382 5.21 8.00 -19.23
CA ARG A 382 4.56 7.78 -17.93
C ARG A 382 5.42 6.94 -16.96
N ILE A 383 6.72 6.81 -17.25
CA ILE A 383 7.68 6.05 -16.44
C ILE A 383 8.82 6.98 -16.05
N ASP A 384 9.14 7.04 -14.75
CA ASP A 384 10.30 7.74 -14.21
C ASP A 384 11.36 6.73 -13.75
N SER A 385 12.51 6.77 -14.42
CA SER A 385 13.71 5.98 -14.10
C SER A 385 14.91 6.85 -13.74
N ALA A 386 14.72 8.16 -13.60
CA ALA A 386 15.81 9.10 -13.32
C ALA A 386 16.22 9.04 -11.84
N LEU A 387 17.53 8.99 -11.58
CA LEU A 387 18.08 9.04 -10.23
C LEU A 387 18.27 10.50 -9.81
N ARG A 388 17.29 11.11 -9.11
CA ARG A 388 17.31 12.54 -8.76
C ARG A 388 16.73 12.88 -7.39
#